data_AF-A0A6P7GRQ5-F1
#
_entry.id   AF-A0A6P7GRQ5-F1
#
_cell.length_a   1.000
_cell.length_b   1.000
_cell.length_c   1.000
_cell.angle_alpha   90.00
_cell.angle_beta   90.00
_cell.angle_gamma   90.00
#
_symmetry.space_group_name_H-M   'P 1'
#
loop_
_entity.id
_entity.type
_entity.pdbx_description
1 polymer ?
#
loop_
_entity_poly.entity_id
_entity_poly.type
_entity_poly.pdbx_seq_one_letter_code
_entity_poly.pdbx_strand_id
1 'polypeptide(L)'
;STLGFVLTMELVGPSKRSMCGVAFQAVFAVGIMLVAGWGALIKDRQILQIIYGCHALLLVGHIWLMDESPRWLWSNGRIRESVEIVKKALKMNGSPISLDTAEFVSKGMSEVRTSEESGSIGDLFRTPNLRKKTFNVLLCWFANSLVYYGLSLTTNSMEGNPFINMFIMGLVEIPSYILTVYLMDRLGRRTLTAVEMILGAICCIIAANVTAGAASMTFMFTGKFLIASSFAIIYNFSAELFPTMVRSFVMGLGAMCARGAGAAIPLMSLLDSFDPKIPAMIFSVVSLISGFLVMFLPETLNKPMPQTLQEGEEFGVGDTTFSSLCGEKRDRSLRKPSKTETEQMQALR
;
A
#
# COMPACT_ATOMS: atom_id res chain seq x y z
N SER A 1 2.96 9.98 4.05
CA SER A 1 4.19 9.91 3.25
C SER A 1 4.62 8.46 3.08
N THR A 2 5.11 8.06 1.90
CA THR A 2 5.57 6.68 1.61
C THR A 2 6.64 6.22 2.60
N LEU A 3 7.53 7.14 3.02
CA LEU A 3 8.54 6.90 4.05
C LEU A 3 7.93 6.51 5.41
N GLY A 4 6.90 7.23 5.87
CA GLY A 4 6.22 6.91 7.14
C GLY A 4 5.53 5.55 7.09
N PHE A 5 4.95 5.18 5.94
CA PHE A 5 4.38 3.86 5.73
C PHE A 5 5.45 2.75 5.81
N VAL A 6 6.57 2.92 5.11
CA VAL A 6 7.68 1.94 5.12
C VAL A 6 8.25 1.79 6.53
N LEU A 7 8.53 2.90 7.22
CA LEU A 7 9.02 2.90 8.60
C LEU A 7 8.06 2.11 9.52
N THR A 8 6.76 2.36 9.41
CA THR A 8 5.74 1.66 10.22
C THR A 8 5.75 0.16 9.95
N MET A 9 5.82 -0.25 8.68
CA MET A 9 5.84 -1.67 8.30
C MET A 9 7.12 -2.39 8.76
N GLU A 10 8.23 -1.67 8.86
CA GLU A 10 9.50 -2.21 9.33
C GLU A 10 9.58 -2.35 10.85
N LEU A 11 8.94 -1.43 11.59
CA LEU A 11 8.85 -1.44 13.06
C LEU A 11 7.84 -2.47 13.58
N VAL A 12 6.80 -2.78 12.81
CA VAL A 12 5.71 -3.66 13.24
C VAL A 12 5.96 -5.13 12.86
N GLY A 13 5.65 -6.02 13.80
CA GLY A 13 5.75 -7.48 13.61
C GLY A 13 4.78 -8.01 12.55
N PRO A 14 5.06 -9.16 11.91
CA PRO A 14 4.28 -9.70 10.80
C PRO A 14 2.77 -9.82 11.07
N SER A 15 2.38 -10.14 12.31
CA SER A 15 0.99 -10.32 12.72
C SER A 15 0.13 -9.06 12.75
N LYS A 16 0.76 -7.87 12.83
CA LYS A 16 0.07 -6.57 12.94
C LYS A 16 0.30 -5.66 11.75
N ARG A 17 1.15 -6.07 10.79
CA ARG A 17 1.50 -5.26 9.61
C ARG A 17 0.29 -4.84 8.78
N SER A 18 -0.59 -5.78 8.45
CA SER A 18 -1.78 -5.46 7.64
C SER A 18 -2.70 -4.46 8.36
N MET A 19 -2.88 -4.58 9.68
CA MET A 19 -3.63 -3.60 10.47
C MET A 19 -2.97 -2.23 10.47
N CYS A 20 -1.66 -2.15 10.73
CA CYS A 20 -0.94 -0.88 10.79
C CYS A 20 -0.87 -0.19 9.42
N GLY A 21 -0.68 -0.96 8.34
CA GLY A 21 -0.67 -0.43 6.99
C GLY A 21 -2.01 0.17 6.57
N VAL A 22 -3.13 -0.47 6.95
CA VAL A 22 -4.47 0.06 6.68
C VAL A 22 -4.83 1.23 7.61
N ALA A 23 -4.40 1.20 8.87
CA ALA A 23 -4.60 2.32 9.80
C ALA A 23 -3.97 3.62 9.27
N PHE A 24 -2.84 3.53 8.56
CA PHE A 24 -2.23 4.68 7.90
C PHE A 24 -3.17 5.34 6.87
N GLN A 25 -3.93 4.53 6.14
CA GLN A 25 -4.90 5.02 5.15
C GLN A 25 -6.16 5.58 5.82
N ALA A 26 -6.58 5.02 6.97
CA ALA A 26 -7.68 5.59 7.74
C ALA A 26 -7.39 7.03 8.21
N VAL A 27 -6.14 7.34 8.58
CA VAL A 27 -5.73 8.72 8.91
C VAL A 27 -5.84 9.65 7.70
N PHE A 28 -5.58 9.15 6.49
CA PHE A 28 -5.77 9.92 5.25
C PHE A 28 -7.25 10.27 5.02
N ALA A 29 -8.15 9.30 5.22
CA ALA A 29 -9.60 9.53 5.15
C ALA A 29 -10.08 10.59 6.16
N VAL A 30 -9.58 10.53 7.41
CA VAL A 30 -9.84 11.57 8.42
C VAL A 30 -9.33 12.94 7.95
N GLY A 31 -8.16 12.98 7.30
CA GLY A 31 -7.64 14.19 6.67
C GLY A 31 -8.58 14.79 5.63
N ILE A 32 -9.16 13.97 4.75
CA ILE A 32 -10.15 14.40 3.75
C ILE A 32 -11.39 14.99 4.44
N MET A 33 -11.89 14.34 5.49
CA MET A 33 -13.03 14.82 6.27
C MET A 33 -12.73 16.16 6.96
N LEU A 34 -11.52 16.31 7.52
CA LEU A 34 -11.07 17.57 8.12
C LEU A 34 -10.97 18.70 7.09
N VAL A 35 -10.44 18.42 5.90
CA VAL A 35 -10.38 19.39 4.79
C VAL A 35 -11.79 19.83 4.39
N ALA A 36 -12.73 18.88 4.27
CA ALA A 36 -14.12 19.19 3.99
C ALA A 36 -14.77 20.05 5.10
N GLY A 37 -14.52 19.71 6.36
CA GLY A 37 -15.05 20.44 7.52
C GLY A 37 -14.52 21.87 7.62
N TRP A 38 -13.20 22.06 7.55
CA TRP A 38 -12.60 23.39 7.56
C TRP A 38 -13.02 24.23 6.35
N GLY A 39 -13.10 23.61 5.17
CA GLY A 39 -13.56 24.27 3.95
C GLY A 39 -15.01 24.76 4.03
N ALA A 40 -15.88 24.04 4.75
CA ALA A 40 -17.26 24.45 4.98
C ALA A 40 -17.38 25.64 5.96
N LEU A 41 -16.50 25.69 6.98
CA LEU A 41 -16.54 26.71 8.03
C LEU A 41 -15.86 28.02 7.62
N ILE A 42 -14.77 27.93 6.85
CA ILE A 42 -13.88 29.06 6.57
C ILE A 42 -13.92 29.38 5.07
N LYS A 43 -14.47 30.55 4.75
CA LYS A 43 -14.58 31.03 3.36
C LYS A 43 -13.29 31.68 2.84
N ASP A 44 -12.46 32.19 3.73
CA ASP A 44 -11.19 32.80 3.37
C ASP A 44 -10.15 31.72 3.03
N ARG A 45 -9.72 31.70 1.77
CA ARG A 45 -8.79 30.69 1.24
C ARG A 45 -7.39 30.81 1.85
N GLN A 46 -6.95 32.01 2.22
CA GLN A 46 -5.63 32.23 2.80
C GLN A 46 -5.59 31.72 4.24
N ILE A 47 -6.62 32.04 5.04
CA ILE A 47 -6.75 31.54 6.41
C ILE A 47 -6.86 30.01 6.40
N LEU A 48 -7.62 29.45 5.45
CA LEU A 48 -7.75 28.01 5.29
C LEU A 48 -6.41 27.32 4.99
N GLN A 49 -5.59 27.90 4.10
CA GLN A 49 -4.24 27.41 3.81
C GLN A 49 -3.31 27.48 5.03
N ILE A 50 -3.39 28.55 5.82
CA ILE A 50 -2.62 28.70 7.05
C ILE A 50 -3.00 27.59 8.04
N ILE A 51 -4.29 27.34 8.25
CA ILE A 51 -4.78 26.29 9.15
C ILE A 51 -4.29 24.91 8.69
N TYR A 52 -4.35 24.60 7.39
CA TYR A 52 -3.78 23.36 6.87
C TYR A 52 -2.26 23.28 7.10
N GLY A 53 -1.53 24.38 6.95
CA GLY A 53 -0.12 24.47 7.32
C GLY A 53 0.13 24.21 8.80
N CYS A 54 -0.72 24.73 9.70
CA CYS A 54 -0.61 24.51 11.14
C CYS A 54 -0.78 23.05 11.54
N HIS A 55 -1.56 22.24 10.80
CA HIS A 55 -1.65 20.80 11.07
C HIS A 55 -0.29 20.10 10.90
N ALA A 56 0.62 20.63 10.07
CA ALA A 56 1.98 20.09 9.94
C ALA A 56 2.82 20.28 11.22
N LEU A 57 2.48 21.24 12.09
CA LEU A 57 3.18 21.44 13.36
C LEU A 57 2.99 20.24 14.31
N LEU A 58 1.87 19.53 14.22
CA LEU A 58 1.65 18.28 14.96
C LEU A 58 2.71 17.22 14.62
N LEU A 59 3.23 17.24 13.39
CA LEU A 59 4.27 16.30 12.95
C LEU A 59 5.63 16.59 13.57
N VAL A 60 5.89 17.78 14.12
CA VAL A 60 7.15 18.10 14.80
C VAL A 60 7.34 17.23 16.04
N GLY A 61 6.24 16.87 16.72
CA GLY A 61 6.27 15.97 17.87
C GLY A 61 6.78 14.57 17.53
N HIS A 62 6.64 14.11 16.28
CA HIS A 62 7.13 12.79 15.86
C HIS A 62 8.65 12.65 15.93
N ILE A 63 9.40 13.75 15.81
CA ILE A 63 10.88 13.74 15.89
C ILE A 63 11.34 13.22 17.26
N TRP A 64 10.57 13.46 18.31
CA TRP A 64 10.90 13.08 19.68
C TRP A 64 10.33 11.72 20.07
N LEU A 65 9.30 11.26 19.36
CA LEU A 65 8.53 10.07 19.72
C LEU A 65 8.94 8.82 18.93
N MET A 66 9.40 8.97 17.69
CA MET A 66 9.72 7.83 16.82
C MET A 66 11.22 7.53 16.81
N ASP A 67 11.55 6.26 17.03
CA ASP A 67 12.88 5.73 16.78
C ASP A 67 13.07 5.44 15.26
N GLU A 68 14.33 5.44 14.82
CA GLU A 68 14.68 5.11 13.43
C GLU A 68 14.47 3.61 13.13
N SER A 69 14.33 3.24 11.85
CA SER A 69 14.15 1.83 11.46
C SER A 69 15.34 0.95 11.91
N PRO A 70 15.10 -0.10 12.72
CA PRO A 70 16.15 -1.04 13.12
C PRO A 70 16.76 -1.78 11.91
N ARG A 71 15.97 -2.02 10.86
CA ARG A 71 16.43 -2.72 9.65
C ARG A 71 17.38 -1.85 8.84
N TRP A 72 17.05 -0.56 8.69
CA TRP A 72 17.91 0.41 8.00
C TRP A 72 19.21 0.67 8.77
N LEU A 73 19.13 0.80 10.11
CA LEU A 73 20.32 0.92 10.95
C LEU A 73 21.23 -0.31 10.82
N TRP A 74 20.61 -1.50 10.76
CA TRP A 74 21.35 -2.75 10.57
C TRP A 74 22.07 -2.78 9.22
N SER A 75 21.37 -2.49 8.11
CA SER A 75 21.97 -2.49 6.77
C SER A 75 23.06 -1.44 6.59
N ASN A 76 23.00 -0.32 7.34
CA ASN A 76 24.03 0.72 7.31
C ASN A 76 25.19 0.48 8.30
N GLY A 77 25.30 -0.72 8.88
CA GLY A 77 26.39 -1.06 9.81
C GLY A 77 26.26 -0.41 11.20
N ARG A 78 25.17 0.32 11.49
CA ARG A 78 24.86 0.89 12.81
C ARG A 78 24.19 -0.15 13.71
N ILE A 79 24.85 -1.31 13.87
CA ILE A 79 24.28 -2.51 14.52
C ILE A 79 23.91 -2.26 15.99
N ARG A 80 24.74 -1.52 16.72
CA ARG A 80 24.51 -1.22 18.14
C ARG A 80 23.18 -0.49 18.35
N GLU A 81 22.92 0.54 17.54
CA GLU A 81 21.70 1.34 17.64
C GLU A 81 20.46 0.53 17.27
N SER A 82 20.56 -0.31 16.24
CA SER A 82 19.50 -1.25 15.87
C SER A 82 19.12 -2.17 17.04
N VAL A 83 20.10 -2.78 17.70
CA VAL A 83 19.87 -3.69 18.83
C VAL A 83 19.26 -2.96 20.03
N GLU A 84 19.70 -1.74 20.34
CA GLU A 84 19.13 -0.94 21.44
C GLU A 84 17.64 -0.62 21.20
N ILE A 85 17.25 -0.25 19.97
CA ILE A 85 15.84 0.00 19.64
C ILE A 85 15.02 -1.29 19.78
N VAL A 86 15.54 -2.44 19.32
CA VAL A 86 14.85 -3.73 19.49
C VAL A 86 14.73 -4.10 20.97
N LYS A 87 15.77 -3.87 21.80
CA LYS A 87 15.70 -4.08 23.26
C LYS A 87 14.63 -3.22 23.92
N LYS A 88 14.56 -1.94 23.55
CA LYS A 88 13.51 -1.02 24.02
C LYS A 88 12.12 -1.55 23.66
N ALA A 89 11.92 -2.02 22.43
CA ALA A 89 10.66 -2.61 21.98
C ALA A 89 10.31 -3.91 22.72
N LEU A 90 11.29 -4.82 22.94
CA LEU A 90 11.09 -6.07 23.69
C LEU A 90 10.69 -5.80 25.14
N LYS A 91 11.33 -4.81 25.78
CA LYS A 91 11.00 -4.36 27.14
C LYS A 91 9.59 -3.79 27.22
N MET A 92 9.18 -2.97 26.24
CA MET A 92 7.83 -2.42 26.15
C MET A 92 6.77 -3.51 25.92
N ASN A 93 7.09 -4.55 25.15
CA ASN A 93 6.19 -5.67 24.88
C ASN A 93 6.20 -6.74 25.99
N GLY A 94 6.99 -6.57 27.05
CA GLY A 94 7.11 -7.55 28.15
C GLY A 94 7.68 -8.91 27.73
N SER A 95 8.45 -8.95 26.64
CA SER A 95 9.01 -10.21 26.13
C SER A 95 10.16 -10.70 27.03
N PRO A 96 10.24 -12.01 27.33
CA PRO A 96 11.32 -12.59 28.13
C PRO A 96 12.66 -12.72 27.36
N ILE A 97 12.70 -12.33 26.09
CA ILE A 97 13.87 -12.46 25.22
C ILE A 97 14.92 -11.42 25.61
N SER A 98 16.06 -11.88 26.14
CA SER A 98 17.25 -11.05 26.36
C SER A 98 18.19 -11.13 25.16
N LEU A 99 18.49 -9.98 24.54
CA LEU A 99 19.48 -9.88 23.47
C LEU A 99 20.84 -9.47 24.05
N ASP A 100 21.92 -10.17 23.68
CA ASP A 100 23.28 -9.71 23.97
C ASP A 100 23.79 -8.78 22.85
N THR A 101 24.02 -7.50 23.16
CA THR A 101 24.46 -6.52 22.17
C THR A 101 25.82 -6.90 21.56
N ALA A 102 26.72 -7.53 22.33
CA ALA A 102 28.06 -7.85 21.84
C ALA A 102 28.05 -8.97 20.78
N GLU A 103 27.21 -9.98 20.96
CA GLU A 103 27.06 -11.11 20.03
C GLU A 103 26.41 -10.68 18.71
N PHE A 104 25.35 -9.88 18.76
CA PHE A 104 24.68 -9.40 17.54
C PHE A 104 25.54 -8.39 16.76
N VAL A 105 26.41 -7.62 17.42
CA VAL A 105 27.32 -6.69 16.75
C VAL A 105 28.41 -7.44 15.98
N SER A 106 29.00 -8.49 16.55
CA SER A 106 30.04 -9.28 15.86
C SER A 106 29.45 -10.03 14.67
N LYS A 107 28.28 -10.65 14.84
CA LYS A 107 27.56 -11.36 13.78
C LYS A 107 27.06 -10.41 12.68
N GLY A 108 26.37 -9.33 13.06
CA GLY A 108 25.82 -8.36 12.12
C GLY A 108 26.89 -7.67 11.28
N MET A 109 28.06 -7.38 11.84
CA MET A 109 29.16 -6.76 11.10
C MET A 109 29.81 -7.71 10.08
N SER A 110 29.76 -9.03 10.32
CA SER A 110 30.16 -10.04 9.32
C SER A 110 29.14 -10.17 8.18
N GLU A 111 27.84 -10.16 8.49
CA GLU A 111 26.76 -10.25 7.50
C GLU A 111 26.67 -9.00 6.62
N VAL A 112 26.83 -7.80 7.18
CA VAL A 112 26.81 -6.53 6.42
C VAL A 112 27.92 -6.50 5.38
N ARG A 113 29.13 -6.96 5.74
CA ARG A 113 30.28 -7.06 4.83
C ARG A 113 30.04 -8.02 3.67
N THR A 114 29.30 -9.11 3.88
CA THR A 114 28.91 -10.04 2.79
C THR A 114 27.77 -9.47 1.95
N SER A 115 26.92 -8.61 2.53
CA SER A 115 25.76 -8.01 1.85
C SER A 115 26.08 -6.78 0.99
N GLU A 116 27.24 -6.15 1.12
CA GLU A 116 27.69 -5.10 0.18
C GLU A 116 27.82 -5.62 -1.27
N GLU A 117 27.90 -6.94 -1.46
CA GLU A 117 27.86 -7.59 -2.78
C GLU A 117 26.43 -7.85 -3.31
N SER A 118 25.38 -7.56 -2.53
CA SER A 118 24.01 -7.96 -2.83
C SER A 118 23.19 -6.89 -3.58
N GLY A 119 23.40 -6.82 -4.89
CA GLY A 119 22.41 -6.38 -5.89
C GLY A 119 22.16 -4.86 -6.00
N SER A 120 22.40 -4.33 -7.20
CA SER A 120 22.11 -2.93 -7.55
C SER A 120 20.63 -2.72 -7.88
N ILE A 121 20.12 -1.50 -7.73
CA ILE A 121 18.76 -1.11 -8.17
C ILE A 121 18.52 -1.48 -9.64
N GLY A 122 19.57 -1.48 -10.47
CA GLY A 122 19.51 -1.91 -11.86
C GLY A 122 19.17 -3.39 -12.06
N ASP A 123 19.44 -4.25 -11.08
CA ASP A 123 19.16 -5.68 -11.17
C ASP A 123 17.66 -6.01 -11.06
N LEU A 124 16.85 -5.06 -10.55
CA LEU A 124 15.39 -5.12 -10.57
C LEU A 124 14.82 -5.18 -12.01
N PHE A 125 15.45 -4.45 -12.93
CA PHE A 125 15.04 -4.41 -14.34
C PHE A 125 15.75 -5.46 -15.19
N ARG A 126 16.81 -6.06 -14.66
CA ARG A 126 17.61 -7.10 -15.34
C ARG A 126 16.95 -8.46 -15.27
N THR A 127 16.29 -8.78 -14.15
CA THR A 127 15.65 -10.07 -13.91
C THR A 127 14.21 -10.11 -14.45
N PRO A 128 13.82 -11.14 -15.21
CA PRO A 128 12.56 -11.13 -15.96
C PRO A 128 11.30 -11.24 -15.09
N ASN A 129 11.32 -11.95 -13.96
CA ASN A 129 10.15 -12.08 -13.10
C ASN A 129 9.93 -10.81 -12.27
N LEU A 130 10.97 -10.29 -11.64
CA LEU A 130 10.93 -9.03 -10.90
C LEU A 130 10.54 -7.84 -11.79
N ARG A 131 11.00 -7.78 -13.04
CA ARG A 131 10.58 -6.74 -14.00
C ARG A 131 9.08 -6.80 -14.30
N LYS A 132 8.51 -7.99 -14.52
CA LYS A 132 7.07 -8.18 -14.76
C LYS A 132 6.25 -7.75 -13.55
N LYS A 133 6.66 -8.16 -12.34
CA LYS A 133 6.04 -7.74 -11.08
C LYS A 133 6.08 -6.23 -10.90
N THR A 134 7.24 -5.62 -11.17
CA THR A 134 7.44 -4.17 -11.05
C THR A 134 6.49 -3.42 -11.97
N PHE A 135 6.47 -3.72 -13.27
CA PHE A 135 5.61 -3.01 -14.22
C PHE A 135 4.12 -3.17 -13.88
N ASN A 136 3.69 -4.36 -13.46
CA ASN A 136 2.32 -4.63 -13.06
C ASN A 136 1.92 -3.84 -11.81
N VAL A 137 2.77 -3.83 -10.79
CA VAL A 137 2.56 -3.03 -9.58
C VAL A 137 2.51 -1.54 -9.92
N LEU A 138 3.45 -1.02 -10.72
CA LEU A 138 3.44 0.40 -11.14
C LEU A 138 2.16 0.80 -11.87
N LEU A 139 1.66 -0.06 -12.76
CA LEU A 139 0.38 0.15 -13.42
C LEU A 139 -0.79 0.15 -12.43
N CYS A 140 -0.77 -0.75 -11.43
CA CYS A 140 -1.78 -0.80 -10.38
C CYS A 140 -1.78 0.46 -9.50
N TRP A 141 -0.60 0.99 -9.15
CA TRP A 141 -0.46 2.28 -8.46
C TRP A 141 -1.00 3.43 -9.30
N PHE A 142 -0.68 3.45 -10.59
CA PHE A 142 -1.18 4.46 -11.53
C PHE A 142 -2.70 4.39 -11.64
N ALA A 143 -3.27 3.20 -11.90
CA ALA A 143 -4.70 2.97 -12.07
C ALA A 143 -5.50 3.32 -10.81
N ASN A 144 -5.08 2.84 -9.63
CA ASN A 144 -5.75 3.16 -8.37
C ASN A 144 -5.73 4.66 -8.09
N SER A 145 -4.59 5.33 -8.27
CA SER A 145 -4.49 6.77 -8.08
C SER A 145 -5.39 7.54 -9.06
N LEU A 146 -5.37 7.15 -10.34
CA LEU A 146 -6.19 7.77 -11.39
C LEU A 146 -7.68 7.71 -11.04
N VAL A 147 -8.18 6.52 -10.71
CA VAL A 147 -9.60 6.31 -10.40
C VAL A 147 -9.96 6.96 -9.06
N TYR A 148 -9.10 6.85 -8.05
CA TYR A 148 -9.32 7.42 -6.71
C TYR A 148 -9.50 8.94 -6.77
N TYR A 149 -8.57 9.66 -7.42
CA TYR A 149 -8.65 11.10 -7.55
C TYR A 149 -9.69 11.53 -8.59
N GLY A 150 -9.85 10.77 -9.68
CA GLY A 150 -10.87 10.99 -10.69
C GLY A 150 -12.28 10.99 -10.10
N LEU A 151 -12.65 9.91 -9.39
CA LEU A 151 -13.94 9.83 -8.69
C LEU A 151 -14.13 10.96 -7.67
N SER A 152 -13.07 11.31 -6.94
CA SER A 152 -13.15 12.37 -5.94
C SER A 152 -13.45 13.74 -6.58
N LEU A 153 -12.86 14.03 -7.74
CA LEU A 153 -13.09 15.29 -8.45
C LEU A 153 -14.45 15.31 -9.17
N THR A 154 -14.88 14.21 -9.77
CA THR A 154 -16.22 14.11 -10.39
C THR A 154 -17.34 14.20 -9.36
N THR A 155 -17.14 13.69 -8.14
CA THR A 155 -18.14 13.82 -7.06
C THR A 155 -18.30 15.27 -6.58
N ASN A 156 -17.24 16.09 -6.69
CA ASN A 156 -17.31 17.50 -6.33
C ASN A 156 -18.06 18.36 -7.36
N SER A 157 -18.16 17.91 -8.62
CA SER A 157 -18.96 18.58 -9.66
C SER A 157 -20.40 18.09 -9.72
N MET A 158 -20.76 17.04 -8.96
CA MET A 158 -22.14 16.58 -8.85
C MET A 158 -23.03 17.54 -8.05
N GLU A 159 -24.35 17.40 -8.26
CA GLU A 159 -25.36 18.16 -7.54
C GLU A 159 -25.23 18.02 -6.01
N GLY A 160 -25.42 19.12 -5.28
CA GLY A 160 -25.31 19.15 -3.82
C GLY A 160 -24.18 20.04 -3.32
N ASN A 161 -23.93 19.98 -2.01
CA ASN A 161 -22.85 20.75 -1.39
C ASN A 161 -21.52 19.98 -1.54
N PRO A 162 -20.51 20.55 -2.23
CA PRO A 162 -19.24 19.85 -2.49
C PRO A 162 -18.49 19.50 -1.20
N PHE A 163 -18.64 20.28 -0.12
CA PHE A 163 -18.04 19.97 1.17
C PHE A 163 -18.71 18.75 1.82
N ILE A 164 -20.03 18.62 1.71
CA ILE A 164 -20.75 17.45 2.24
C ILE A 164 -20.39 16.22 1.42
N ASN A 165 -20.35 16.33 0.09
CA ASN A 165 -19.97 15.25 -0.80
C ASN A 165 -18.54 14.75 -0.50
N MET A 166 -17.58 15.68 -0.34
CA MET A 166 -16.21 15.35 0.04
C MET A 166 -16.10 14.72 1.44
N PHE A 167 -16.91 15.19 2.40
CA PHE A 167 -16.97 14.59 3.74
C PHE A 167 -17.51 13.16 3.69
N ILE A 168 -18.59 12.91 2.93
CA ILE A 168 -19.15 11.57 2.74
C ILE A 168 -18.14 10.65 2.04
N MET A 169 -17.41 11.15 1.04
CA MET A 169 -16.35 10.39 0.37
C MET A 169 -15.28 9.92 1.38
N GLY A 170 -14.83 10.78 2.28
CA GLY A 170 -13.89 10.40 3.35
C GLY A 170 -14.52 9.43 4.36
N LEU A 171 -15.79 9.65 4.72
CA LEU A 171 -16.50 8.79 5.67
C LEU A 171 -16.66 7.36 5.15
N VAL A 172 -16.93 7.18 3.85
CA VAL A 172 -17.08 5.87 3.18
C VAL A 172 -15.77 5.06 3.18
N GLU A 173 -14.61 5.71 3.25
CA GLU A 173 -13.32 5.02 3.29
C GLU A 173 -13.07 4.31 4.63
N ILE A 174 -13.56 4.83 5.74
CA ILE A 174 -13.36 4.24 7.08
C ILE A 174 -13.94 2.81 7.17
N PRO A 175 -15.22 2.54 6.86
CA PRO A 175 -15.74 1.17 6.88
C PRO A 175 -15.12 0.31 5.79
N SER A 176 -14.68 0.90 4.67
CA SER A 176 -13.94 0.20 3.62
C SER A 176 -12.67 -0.42 4.20
N TYR A 177 -11.85 0.38 4.86
CA TYR A 177 -10.60 -0.07 5.48
C TYR A 177 -10.78 -1.13 6.57
N ILE A 178 -11.82 -1.02 7.39
CA ILE A 178 -12.14 -2.05 8.39
C ILE A 178 -12.45 -3.39 7.69
N LEU A 179 -13.25 -3.34 6.64
CA LEU A 179 -13.57 -4.52 5.84
C LEU A 179 -12.33 -5.08 5.13
N THR A 180 -11.47 -4.21 4.58
CA THR A 180 -10.21 -4.58 3.93
C THR A 180 -9.32 -5.39 4.87
N VAL A 181 -9.13 -4.95 6.12
CA VAL A 181 -8.31 -5.67 7.11
C VAL A 181 -8.84 -7.09 7.32
N TYR A 182 -10.16 -7.25 7.49
CA TYR A 182 -10.77 -8.54 7.72
C TYR A 182 -10.71 -9.47 6.50
N LEU A 183 -10.94 -8.93 5.29
CA LEU A 183 -10.94 -9.71 4.05
C LEU A 183 -9.52 -10.06 3.59
N MET A 184 -8.54 -9.20 3.82
CA MET A 184 -7.15 -9.40 3.38
C MET A 184 -6.54 -10.66 4.00
N ASP A 185 -6.86 -10.97 5.25
CA ASP A 185 -6.36 -12.16 5.94
C ASP A 185 -7.08 -13.46 5.53
N ARG A 186 -8.26 -13.37 4.88
CA ARG A 186 -9.06 -14.53 4.46
C ARG A 186 -8.97 -14.84 2.97
N LEU A 187 -9.08 -13.83 2.12
CA LEU A 187 -9.16 -13.98 0.66
C LEU A 187 -7.81 -13.79 -0.05
N GLY A 188 -6.81 -13.29 0.67
CA GLY A 188 -5.50 -12.95 0.11
C GLY A 188 -5.47 -11.55 -0.52
N ARG A 189 -4.27 -11.05 -0.77
CA ARG A 189 -4.04 -9.68 -1.26
C ARG A 189 -4.33 -9.59 -2.76
N ARG A 190 -4.01 -10.64 -3.53
CA ARG A 190 -4.17 -10.66 -4.99
C ARG A 190 -5.63 -10.64 -5.40
N THR A 191 -6.40 -11.61 -4.91
CA THR A 191 -7.81 -11.78 -5.27
C THR A 191 -8.62 -10.55 -4.89
N LEU A 192 -8.38 -10.02 -3.69
CA LEU A 192 -9.09 -8.85 -3.19
C LEU A 192 -8.80 -7.61 -4.05
N THR A 193 -7.51 -7.33 -4.34
CA THR A 193 -7.13 -6.20 -5.23
C THR A 193 -7.77 -6.33 -6.61
N ALA A 194 -7.73 -7.52 -7.23
CA ALA A 194 -8.30 -7.73 -8.56
C ALA A 194 -9.83 -7.54 -8.59
N VAL A 195 -10.53 -8.16 -7.64
CA VAL A 195 -12.00 -8.09 -7.53
C VAL A 195 -12.45 -6.66 -7.27
N GLU A 196 -11.80 -5.94 -6.36
CA GLU A 196 -12.16 -4.55 -6.04
C GLU A 196 -11.91 -3.60 -7.21
N MET A 197 -10.81 -3.75 -7.95
CA MET A 197 -10.54 -2.92 -9.13
C MET A 197 -11.54 -3.18 -10.27
N ILE A 198 -11.92 -4.44 -10.49
CA ILE A 198 -12.88 -4.82 -11.53
C ILE A 198 -14.29 -4.36 -11.15
N LEU A 199 -14.75 -4.65 -9.93
CA LEU A 199 -16.05 -4.20 -9.44
C LEU A 199 -16.12 -2.68 -9.37
N GLY A 200 -15.06 -2.01 -8.92
CA GLY A 200 -14.96 -0.55 -8.89
C GLY A 200 -15.09 0.05 -10.30
N ALA A 201 -14.45 -0.55 -11.30
CA ALA A 201 -14.59 -0.14 -12.70
C ALA A 201 -16.02 -0.35 -13.23
N ILE A 202 -16.65 -1.49 -12.92
CA ILE A 202 -18.05 -1.75 -13.31
C ILE A 202 -18.98 -0.70 -12.68
N CYS A 203 -18.79 -0.37 -11.40
CA CYS A 203 -19.55 0.71 -10.74
C CYS A 203 -19.36 2.05 -11.45
N CYS A 204 -18.15 2.38 -11.90
CA CYS A 204 -17.88 3.61 -12.66
C CYS A 204 -18.59 3.62 -14.02
N ILE A 205 -18.59 2.50 -14.74
CA ILE A 205 -19.32 2.35 -16.02
C ILE A 205 -20.82 2.53 -15.82
N ILE A 206 -21.37 1.92 -14.76
CA ILE A 206 -22.80 2.05 -14.43
C ILE A 206 -23.11 3.50 -14.07
N ALA A 207 -22.31 4.13 -13.19
CA ALA A 207 -22.49 5.52 -12.78
C ALA A 207 -22.49 6.50 -13.95
N ALA A 208 -21.67 6.25 -14.99
CA ALA A 208 -21.59 7.07 -16.19
C ALA A 208 -22.79 6.92 -17.15
N ASN A 209 -23.52 5.79 -17.07
CA ASN A 209 -24.65 5.50 -17.96
C ASN A 209 -26.02 5.74 -17.32
N VAL A 210 -26.10 5.77 -15.99
CA VAL A 210 -27.32 6.10 -15.25
C VAL A 210 -27.57 7.61 -15.29
N THR A 211 -28.81 8.02 -15.56
CA THR A 211 -29.22 9.44 -15.56
C THR A 211 -28.95 10.07 -14.21
N ALA A 212 -28.44 11.30 -14.20
CA ALA A 212 -28.03 12.05 -13.01
C ALA A 212 -29.09 11.97 -11.89
N GLY A 213 -28.62 11.72 -10.66
CA GLY A 213 -29.47 11.55 -9.48
C GLY A 213 -28.83 10.66 -8.40
N ALA A 214 -29.61 10.36 -7.35
CA ALA A 214 -29.16 9.59 -6.18
C ALA A 214 -28.58 8.19 -6.53
N ALA A 215 -29.08 7.57 -7.60
CA ALA A 215 -28.57 6.29 -8.08
C ALA A 215 -27.12 6.38 -8.58
N SER A 216 -26.78 7.41 -9.37
CA SER A 216 -25.41 7.62 -9.87
C SER A 216 -24.45 7.90 -8.71
N MET A 217 -24.85 8.73 -7.74
CA MET A 217 -24.07 8.98 -6.51
C MET A 217 -23.79 7.69 -5.73
N THR A 218 -24.78 6.82 -5.57
CA THR A 218 -24.62 5.55 -4.85
C THR A 218 -23.57 4.65 -5.51
N PHE A 219 -23.60 4.56 -6.85
CA PHE A 219 -22.58 3.80 -7.60
C PHE A 219 -21.20 4.44 -7.53
N MET A 220 -21.09 5.77 -7.52
CA MET A 220 -19.80 6.44 -7.33
C MET A 220 -19.23 6.24 -5.92
N PHE A 221 -20.05 6.36 -4.87
CA PHE A 221 -19.62 6.08 -3.50
C PHE A 221 -19.20 4.61 -3.33
N THR A 222 -19.91 3.69 -3.98
CA THR A 222 -19.54 2.27 -4.00
C THR A 222 -18.23 2.03 -4.76
N GLY A 223 -18.05 2.68 -5.91
CA GLY A 223 -16.80 2.63 -6.67
C GLY A 223 -15.63 3.19 -5.86
N LYS A 224 -15.85 4.31 -5.16
CA LYS A 224 -14.87 4.92 -4.26
C LYS A 224 -14.51 4.00 -3.11
N PHE A 225 -15.49 3.37 -2.48
CA PHE A 225 -15.30 2.38 -1.41
C PHE A 225 -14.34 1.26 -1.86
N LEU A 226 -14.58 0.67 -3.03
CA LEU A 226 -13.80 -0.44 -3.57
C LEU A 226 -12.39 0.00 -3.96
N ILE A 227 -12.25 1.14 -4.64
CA ILE A 227 -10.94 1.64 -5.09
C ILE A 227 -10.10 2.13 -3.91
N ALA A 228 -10.71 2.73 -2.88
CA ALA A 228 -10.00 3.09 -1.65
C ALA A 228 -9.44 1.83 -0.96
N SER A 229 -10.22 0.75 -0.86
CA SER A 229 -9.75 -0.55 -0.34
C SER A 229 -8.57 -1.07 -1.16
N SER A 230 -8.71 -1.12 -2.49
CA SER A 230 -7.66 -1.59 -3.40
C SER A 230 -6.37 -0.78 -3.25
N PHE A 231 -6.51 0.54 -3.09
CA PHE A 231 -5.38 1.42 -2.86
C PHE A 231 -4.72 1.19 -1.48
N ALA A 232 -5.46 0.80 -0.45
CA ALA A 232 -4.84 0.37 0.81
C ALA A 232 -4.09 -0.97 0.67
N ILE A 233 -4.65 -1.92 -0.08
CA ILE A 233 -4.04 -3.24 -0.28
C ILE A 233 -2.75 -3.12 -1.07
N ILE A 234 -2.68 -2.31 -2.13
CA ILE A 234 -1.48 -2.22 -2.98
C ILE A 234 -0.25 -1.72 -2.22
N TYR A 235 -0.42 -0.86 -1.21
CA TYR A 235 0.67 -0.44 -0.33
C TYR A 235 1.25 -1.62 0.46
N ASN A 236 0.38 -2.44 1.07
CA ASN A 236 0.79 -3.65 1.79
C ASN A 236 1.36 -4.71 0.83
N PHE A 237 0.70 -4.93 -0.30
CA PHE A 237 1.07 -5.94 -1.27
C PHE A 237 2.42 -5.63 -1.91
N SER A 238 2.69 -4.37 -2.25
CA SER A 238 4.00 -3.93 -2.75
C SER A 238 5.09 -4.11 -1.69
N ALA A 239 4.79 -3.84 -0.42
CA ALA A 239 5.75 -4.08 0.66
C ALA A 239 6.04 -5.59 0.87
N GLU A 240 5.05 -6.46 0.70
CA GLU A 240 5.21 -7.91 0.85
C GLU A 240 5.87 -8.58 -0.37
N LEU A 241 5.69 -8.03 -1.57
CA LEU A 241 6.13 -8.63 -2.84
C LEU A 241 7.62 -8.41 -3.13
N PHE A 242 8.17 -7.25 -2.73
CA PHE A 242 9.54 -6.85 -3.08
C PHE A 242 10.52 -7.09 -1.93
N PRO A 243 11.78 -7.48 -2.25
CA PRO A 243 12.81 -7.65 -1.24
C PRO A 243 13.18 -6.32 -0.59
N THR A 244 13.63 -6.37 0.66
CA THR A 244 13.97 -5.21 1.50
C THR A 244 14.85 -4.18 0.78
N MET A 245 15.88 -4.64 0.07
CA MET A 245 16.85 -3.80 -0.65
C MET A 245 16.22 -2.87 -1.70
N VAL A 246 15.19 -3.35 -2.41
CA VAL A 246 14.55 -2.61 -3.52
C VAL A 246 13.14 -2.15 -3.19
N ARG A 247 12.57 -2.59 -2.07
CA ARG A 247 11.19 -2.26 -1.65
C ARG A 247 10.96 -0.76 -1.57
N SER A 248 11.82 -0.02 -0.89
CA SER A 248 11.69 1.44 -0.75
C SER A 248 11.76 2.16 -2.09
N PHE A 249 12.61 1.67 -3.00
CA PHE A 249 12.71 2.19 -4.36
C PHE A 249 11.43 1.94 -5.16
N VAL A 250 10.90 0.71 -5.16
CA VAL A 250 9.66 0.37 -5.88
C VAL A 250 8.45 1.09 -5.31
N MET A 251 8.33 1.17 -3.98
CA MET A 251 7.30 1.95 -3.30
C MET A 251 7.38 3.44 -3.66
N GLY A 252 8.59 4.00 -3.75
CA GLY A 252 8.84 5.36 -4.21
C GLY A 252 8.42 5.56 -5.67
N LEU A 253 8.85 4.68 -6.56
CA LEU A 253 8.51 4.71 -7.98
C LEU A 253 6.99 4.55 -8.22
N GLY A 254 6.34 3.65 -7.49
CA GLY A 254 4.89 3.48 -7.52
C GLY A 254 4.16 4.74 -7.05
N ALA A 255 4.63 5.37 -5.97
CA ALA A 255 4.10 6.65 -5.52
C ALA A 255 4.32 7.77 -6.55
N MET A 256 5.45 7.81 -7.26
CA MET A 256 5.68 8.75 -8.36
C MET A 256 4.70 8.53 -9.51
N CYS A 257 4.48 7.29 -9.93
CA CYS A 257 3.47 6.94 -10.93
C CYS A 257 2.06 7.36 -10.49
N ALA A 258 1.71 7.13 -9.22
CA ALA A 258 0.44 7.57 -8.65
C ALA A 258 0.30 9.10 -8.68
N ARG A 259 1.35 9.85 -8.36
CA ARG A 259 1.34 11.33 -8.47
C ARG A 259 1.26 11.79 -9.92
N GLY A 260 1.91 11.10 -10.85
CA GLY A 260 1.76 11.32 -12.28
C GLY A 260 0.31 11.15 -12.74
N ALA A 261 -0.38 10.11 -12.26
CA ALA A 261 -1.80 9.91 -12.53
C ALA A 261 -2.65 11.07 -11.98
N GLY A 262 -2.37 11.52 -10.74
CA GLY A 262 -3.04 12.67 -10.14
C GLY A 262 -2.83 13.97 -10.92
N ALA A 263 -1.61 14.20 -11.44
CA ALA A 263 -1.29 15.34 -12.29
C ALA A 263 -1.99 15.28 -13.66
N ALA A 264 -2.34 14.08 -14.15
CA ALA A 264 -3.11 13.90 -15.37
C ALA A 264 -4.61 14.17 -15.18
N ILE A 265 -5.14 14.18 -13.95
CA ILE A 265 -6.59 14.35 -13.74
C ILE A 265 -7.13 15.68 -14.26
N PRO A 266 -6.51 16.86 -14.01
CA PRO A 266 -7.03 18.11 -14.57
C PRO A 266 -7.10 18.10 -16.10
N LEU A 267 -6.16 17.43 -16.77
CA LEU A 267 -6.19 17.25 -18.22
C LEU A 267 -7.36 16.34 -18.64
N MET A 268 -7.63 15.27 -17.88
CA MET A 268 -8.79 14.40 -18.13
C MET A 268 -10.12 15.06 -17.80
N SER A 269 -10.17 15.92 -16.78
CA SER A 269 -11.34 16.74 -16.48
C SER A 269 -11.62 17.77 -17.56
N LEU A 270 -10.62 18.20 -18.36
CA LEU A 270 -10.88 19.04 -19.53
C LEU A 270 -11.68 18.28 -20.61
N LEU A 271 -11.57 16.95 -20.69
CA LEU A 271 -12.36 16.13 -21.61
C LEU A 271 -13.85 16.07 -21.22
N ASP A 272 -14.20 16.43 -19.99
CA ASP A 272 -15.59 16.56 -19.52
C ASP A 272 -16.37 17.60 -20.36
N SER A 273 -15.67 18.59 -20.92
CA SER A 273 -16.25 19.60 -21.81
C SER A 273 -16.73 19.05 -23.16
N PHE A 274 -16.23 17.88 -23.58
CA PHE A 274 -16.66 17.21 -24.80
C PHE A 274 -17.82 16.24 -24.54
N ASP A 275 -17.63 15.30 -23.62
CA ASP A 275 -18.68 14.39 -23.16
C ASP A 275 -18.36 13.94 -21.71
N PRO A 276 -19.29 14.13 -20.76
CA PRO A 276 -19.11 13.74 -19.37
C PRO A 276 -18.82 12.27 -19.12
N LYS A 277 -19.10 11.40 -20.10
CA LYS A 277 -18.84 9.96 -20.02
C LYS A 277 -17.39 9.60 -20.31
N ILE A 278 -16.65 10.42 -21.06
CA ILE A 278 -15.30 10.09 -21.51
C ILE A 278 -14.34 9.88 -20.33
N PRO A 279 -14.24 10.79 -19.34
CA PRO A 279 -13.34 10.60 -18.21
C PRO A 279 -13.66 9.33 -17.41
N ALA A 280 -14.93 9.07 -17.15
CA ALA A 280 -15.38 7.88 -16.43
C ALA A 280 -15.06 6.58 -17.18
N MET A 281 -15.18 6.58 -18.50
CA MET A 281 -14.80 5.43 -19.34
C MET A 281 -13.28 5.18 -19.33
N ILE A 282 -12.46 6.23 -19.37
CA ILE A 282 -11.00 6.11 -19.27
C ILE A 282 -10.61 5.49 -17.93
N PHE A 283 -11.16 6.00 -16.82
CA PHE A 283 -10.92 5.45 -15.48
C PHE A 283 -11.29 3.97 -15.41
N SER A 284 -12.44 3.61 -15.98
CA SER A 284 -12.95 2.24 -15.97
C SER A 284 -12.07 1.28 -16.77
N VAL A 285 -11.66 1.67 -17.99
CA VAL A 285 -10.80 0.83 -18.85
C VAL A 285 -9.44 0.61 -18.20
N VAL A 286 -8.81 1.66 -17.67
CA VAL A 286 -7.51 1.56 -16.99
C VAL A 286 -7.62 0.66 -15.76
N SER A 287 -8.69 0.79 -14.97
CA SER A 287 -8.93 -0.05 -13.79
C SER A 287 -9.18 -1.51 -14.16
N LEU A 288 -9.95 -1.80 -15.23
CA LEU A 288 -10.19 -3.17 -15.71
C LEU A 288 -8.90 -3.85 -16.18
N ILE A 289 -8.09 -3.14 -16.98
CA ILE A 289 -6.81 -3.67 -17.47
C ILE A 289 -5.89 -3.96 -16.29
N SER A 290 -5.79 -3.04 -15.33
CA SER A 290 -4.96 -3.24 -14.15
C SER A 290 -5.48 -4.36 -13.25
N GLY A 291 -6.79 -4.43 -12.98
CA GLY A 291 -7.39 -5.49 -12.18
C GLY A 291 -7.19 -6.88 -12.80
N PHE A 292 -7.26 -6.98 -14.13
CA PHE A 292 -6.91 -8.19 -14.85
C PHE A 292 -5.43 -8.54 -14.74
N LEU A 293 -4.54 -7.56 -14.90
CA LEU A 293 -3.10 -7.80 -14.81
C LEU A 293 -2.67 -8.22 -13.40
N VAL A 294 -3.29 -7.69 -12.35
CA VAL A 294 -3.02 -8.08 -10.95
C VAL A 294 -3.22 -9.58 -10.72
N MET A 295 -4.08 -10.25 -11.49
CA MET A 295 -4.25 -11.72 -11.40
C MET A 295 -2.99 -12.51 -11.80
N PHE A 296 -2.04 -11.90 -12.50
CA PHE A 296 -0.75 -12.53 -12.79
C PHE A 296 0.30 -12.34 -11.69
N LEU A 297 0.00 -11.54 -10.65
CA LEU A 297 0.89 -11.43 -9.50
C LEU A 297 0.76 -12.69 -8.61
N PRO A 298 1.81 -13.04 -7.85
CA PRO A 298 1.72 -14.13 -6.89
C PRO A 298 1.01 -13.69 -5.61
N GLU A 299 0.35 -14.61 -4.94
CA GLU A 299 -0.29 -14.34 -3.64
C GLU A 299 0.76 -14.23 -2.53
N THR A 300 0.60 -13.29 -1.60
CA THR A 300 1.53 -13.04 -0.48
C THR A 300 1.01 -13.52 0.88
N LEU A 301 -0.28 -13.90 0.98
CA LEU A 301 -0.88 -14.42 2.21
C LEU A 301 -0.04 -15.56 2.83
N ASN A 302 0.35 -15.39 4.10
CA ASN A 302 1.13 -16.34 4.91
C ASN A 302 2.50 -16.74 4.33
N LYS A 303 3.07 -15.96 3.40
CA LYS A 303 4.42 -16.20 2.87
C LYS A 303 5.44 -15.28 3.56
N PRO A 304 6.67 -15.76 3.84
CA PRO A 304 7.73 -14.91 4.36
C PRO A 304 8.13 -13.86 3.31
N MET A 305 8.43 -12.64 3.78
CA MET A 305 8.89 -11.57 2.90
C MET A 305 10.29 -11.89 2.37
N PRO A 306 10.55 -11.74 1.05
CA PRO A 306 11.88 -11.94 0.50
C PRO A 306 12.87 -10.95 1.13
N GLN A 307 14.04 -11.45 1.53
CA GLN A 307 15.13 -10.62 2.03
C GLN A 307 16.17 -10.35 0.94
N THR A 308 16.35 -11.29 0.00
CA THR A 308 17.36 -11.20 -1.06
C THR A 308 16.72 -11.05 -2.46
N LEU A 309 17.52 -10.60 -3.42
CA LEU A 309 17.06 -10.46 -4.81
C LEU A 309 16.71 -11.81 -5.45
N GLN A 310 17.50 -12.84 -5.16
CA GLN A 310 17.27 -14.19 -5.68
C GLN A 310 15.95 -14.79 -5.14
N GLU A 311 15.68 -14.60 -3.84
CA GLU A 311 14.39 -14.96 -3.26
C GLU A 311 13.24 -14.21 -3.92
N GLY A 312 13.42 -12.92 -4.24
CA GLY A 312 12.42 -12.11 -4.94
C GLY A 312 12.12 -12.59 -6.37
N GLU A 313 13.12 -13.09 -7.10
CA GLU A 313 12.95 -13.65 -8.43
C GLU A 313 12.24 -15.02 -8.39
N GLU A 314 12.60 -15.87 -7.43
CA GLU A 314 11.98 -17.18 -7.20
C GLU A 314 10.58 -17.06 -6.56
N PHE A 315 10.28 -15.94 -5.90
CA PHE A 315 9.01 -15.72 -5.21
C PHE A 315 7.83 -15.80 -6.18
N GLY A 316 6.99 -16.84 -6.05
CA GLY A 316 5.77 -16.94 -6.84
C GLY A 316 5.96 -17.32 -8.30
N VAL A 317 7.10 -17.91 -8.68
CA VAL A 317 7.26 -18.57 -9.99
C VAL A 317 6.20 -19.68 -10.11
N GLY A 318 5.28 -19.53 -11.05
CA GLY A 318 4.18 -20.48 -11.30
C GLY A 318 2.92 -20.28 -10.44
N ASP A 319 2.85 -19.28 -9.57
CA ASP A 319 1.65 -18.91 -8.80
C ASP A 319 0.89 -17.78 -9.51
N THR A 320 0.05 -18.16 -10.46
CA THR A 320 -0.89 -17.26 -11.15
C THR A 320 -2.31 -17.62 -10.72
N THR A 321 -3.26 -16.70 -10.86
CA THR A 321 -4.67 -16.99 -10.54
C THR A 321 -5.18 -18.25 -11.25
N PHE A 322 -4.70 -18.51 -12.47
CA PHE A 322 -5.03 -19.73 -13.22
C PHE A 322 -4.44 -21.02 -12.63
N SER A 323 -3.21 -21.00 -12.10
CA SER A 323 -2.65 -22.19 -11.44
C SER A 323 -3.26 -22.45 -10.05
N SER A 324 -3.65 -21.39 -9.34
CA SER A 324 -4.39 -21.50 -8.08
C SER A 324 -5.83 -22.00 -8.26
N LEU A 325 -6.51 -21.64 -9.36
CA LEU A 325 -7.86 -22.13 -9.70
C LEU A 325 -7.83 -23.54 -10.30
N CYS A 326 -6.80 -23.89 -11.07
CA CYS A 326 -6.62 -25.24 -11.64
C CYS A 326 -6.15 -26.29 -10.63
N GLY A 327 -5.97 -25.95 -9.35
CA GLY A 327 -5.70 -26.93 -8.29
C GLY A 327 -4.37 -27.66 -8.43
N GLU A 328 -3.39 -27.10 -9.14
CA GLU A 328 -2.03 -27.66 -9.18
C GLU A 328 -1.36 -27.44 -7.80
N LYS A 329 -1.64 -28.35 -6.87
CA LYS A 329 -0.82 -28.55 -5.67
C LYS A 329 0.54 -29.05 -6.12
N ARG A 330 1.47 -28.13 -6.43
CA ARG A 330 2.86 -28.51 -6.67
C ARG A 330 3.63 -28.60 -5.35
N ASP A 331 4.35 -29.69 -5.29
CA ASP A 331 4.97 -30.40 -4.16
C ASP A 331 5.55 -29.54 -3.01
N ARG A 332 5.18 -29.89 -1.77
CA ARG A 332 5.70 -29.32 -0.51
C ARG A 332 7.13 -29.80 -0.18
N SER A 333 7.84 -30.41 -1.12
CA SER A 333 9.10 -31.13 -0.86
C SER A 333 10.36 -30.25 -0.82
N LEU A 334 10.33 -28.98 -1.25
CA LEU A 334 11.56 -28.16 -1.34
C LEU A 334 11.84 -27.19 -0.18
N ARG A 335 11.02 -27.13 0.86
CA ARG A 335 11.37 -26.38 2.08
C ARG A 335 10.80 -27.07 3.33
N LYS A 336 11.45 -28.16 3.77
CA LYS A 336 11.50 -28.40 5.21
C LYS A 336 12.46 -27.37 5.78
N PRO A 337 12.02 -26.43 6.65
CA PRO A 337 12.96 -25.63 7.41
C PRO A 337 13.89 -26.59 8.16
N SER A 338 15.18 -26.28 8.17
CA SER A 338 16.12 -27.01 9.02
C SER A 338 15.59 -26.96 10.46
N LYS A 339 15.78 -28.02 11.27
CA LYS A 339 15.24 -28.11 12.64
C LYS A 339 15.54 -26.85 13.47
N THR A 340 16.64 -26.15 13.17
CA THR A 340 17.08 -24.89 13.75
C THR A 340 16.12 -23.70 13.51
N GLU A 341 15.48 -23.60 12.34
CA GLU A 341 14.54 -22.51 12.02
C GLU A 341 13.17 -22.70 12.70
N THR A 342 12.80 -23.95 12.99
CA THR A 342 11.53 -24.27 13.66
C THR A 342 11.60 -23.92 15.15
N GLU A 343 12.77 -24.13 15.77
CA GLU A 343 13.03 -23.74 17.16
C GLU A 343 13.09 -22.21 17.32
N GLN A 344 13.68 -21.49 16.35
CA GLN A 344 13.68 -20.02 16.36
C GLN A 344 12.30 -19.38 16.11
N MET A 345 11.47 -19.99 15.28
CA MET A 345 10.09 -19.54 15.02
C MET A 345 9.13 -19.83 16.19
N GLN A 346 9.40 -20.84 17.01
CA GLN A 346 8.63 -21.10 18.24
C GLN A 346 9.04 -20.17 19.39
N ALA A 347 10.26 -19.64 19.40
CA ALA A 347 10.72 -18.66 20.40
C ALA A 347 10.19 -17.23 20.17
N LEU A 348 9.57 -16.94 19.01
CA LEU A 348 9.08 -15.62 18.62
C LEU A 348 7.54 -15.51 18.53
N ARG A 349 6.80 -16.43 19.17
CA ARG A 349 5.33 -16.32 19.33
C ARG A 349 4.93 -15.66 20.63
#